data_AF-A0A517WBG5-F1
#
_entry.id   AF-A0A517WBG5-F1
#
_cell.length_a   1.000
_cell.length_b   1.000
_cell.length_c   1.000
_cell.angle_alpha   90.00
_cell.angle_beta   90.00
_cell.angle_gamma   90.00
#
_symmetry.space_group_name_H-M   'P 1'
#
loop_
_entity.id
_entity.type
_entity.pdbx_description
1 polymer ?
#
loop_
_entity_poly.entity_id
_entity_poly.type
_entity_poly.pdbx_seq_one_letter_code
_entity_poly.pdbx_strand_id
1 'polypeptide(L)'
;MEQLTKIFVDLYQYGIVLAMVIALWGVLSWPGIRGKGWLVGALLVTLSAELGSTVLQQLIRLWFGPEQIMGPDDYQYLWQASFVLGGLSFLGKLLFVVSVFRLRAGLRSKVSPMLAGAGSGGE
;
A
#
# COMPACT_ATOMS: atom_id res chain seq x y z
N MET A 1 19.97 16.01 18.46
CA MET A 1 19.55 15.99 17.04
C MET A 1 19.14 14.59 16.59
N GLU A 2 19.93 13.54 16.86
CA GLU A 2 19.62 12.16 16.44
C GLU A 2 18.34 11.54 17.02
N GLN A 3 17.93 11.91 18.24
CA GLN A 3 16.65 11.44 18.80
C GLN A 3 15.44 12.06 18.11
N LEU A 4 15.52 13.35 17.74
CA LEU A 4 14.43 14.02 17.03
C LEU A 4 14.24 13.42 15.63
N THR A 5 15.33 13.17 14.90
CA THR A 5 15.25 12.54 13.57
C THR A 5 14.67 11.13 13.63
N LYS A 6 15.02 10.31 14.64
CA LYS A 6 14.40 9.00 14.86
C LYS A 6 12.88 9.10 15.09
N ILE A 7 12.43 10.04 15.92
CA ILE A 7 11.00 10.25 16.19
C ILE A 7 10.25 10.65 14.90
N PHE A 8 10.81 11.55 14.10
CA PHE A 8 10.20 11.94 12.82
C PHE A 8 10.12 10.79 11.82
N VAL A 9 11.17 9.96 11.73
CA VAL A 9 11.20 8.79 10.84
C VAL A 9 10.17 7.74 11.28
N ASP A 10 10.15 7.40 12.57
CA ASP A 10 9.20 6.43 13.10
C ASP A 10 7.75 6.94 12.92
N LEU A 11 7.48 8.23 13.23
CA LEU A 11 6.16 8.85 13.02
C LEU A 11 5.72 8.81 11.55
N TYR A 12 6.63 9.11 10.62
CA TYR A 12 6.35 9.07 9.19
C TYR A 12 6.00 7.65 8.73
N GLN A 13 6.77 6.66 9.17
CA GLN A 13 6.58 5.25 8.80
C GLN A 13 5.26 4.69 9.32
N TYR A 14 4.95 4.91 10.60
CA TYR A 14 3.66 4.50 11.18
C TYR A 14 2.49 5.28 10.56
N GLY A 15 2.70 6.56 10.23
CA GLY A 15 1.71 7.40 9.56
C GLY A 15 1.32 6.86 8.18
N ILE A 16 2.30 6.39 7.39
CA ILE A 16 2.04 5.78 6.08
C ILE A 16 1.18 4.51 6.23
N VAL A 17 1.54 3.62 7.14
CA VAL A 17 0.80 2.37 7.37
C VAL A 17 -0.63 2.69 7.80
N LEU A 18 -0.81 3.62 8.75
CA LEU A 18 -2.13 4.05 9.20
C LEU A 18 -2.97 4.64 8.06
N ALA A 19 -2.38 5.49 7.22
CA ALA A 19 -3.06 6.07 6.06
C ALA A 19 -3.50 4.99 5.07
N MET A 20 -2.68 3.95 4.84
CA MET A 20 -3.02 2.83 3.99
C MET A 20 -4.17 1.98 4.57
N VAL A 21 -4.20 1.77 5.89
CA VAL A 21 -5.33 1.08 6.57
C VAL A 21 -6.61 1.88 6.42
N ILE A 22 -6.57 3.19 6.64
CA ILE A 22 -7.73 4.08 6.46
C ILE A 22 -8.21 4.05 5.00
N ALA A 23 -7.29 4.11 4.04
CA ALA A 23 -7.60 4.02 2.62
C ALA A 23 -8.27 2.68 2.28
N LEU A 24 -7.72 1.57 2.77
CA LEU A 24 -8.29 0.23 2.60
C LEU A 24 -9.70 0.14 3.18
N TRP A 25 -9.91 0.65 4.39
CA TRP A 25 -11.23 0.72 5.03
C TRP A 25 -12.22 1.53 4.20
N GLY A 26 -11.80 2.68 3.68
CA GLY A 26 -12.62 3.52 2.80
C GLY A 26 -13.04 2.79 1.52
N VAL A 27 -12.10 2.08 0.87
CA VAL A 27 -12.37 1.30 -0.35
C VAL A 27 -13.31 0.12 -0.08
N LEU A 28 -13.14 -0.56 1.06
CA LEU A 28 -14.04 -1.64 1.47
C LEU A 28 -15.46 -1.14 1.75
N SER A 29 -15.56 0.04 2.36
CA SER A 29 -16.82 0.71 2.68
C SER A 29 -17.59 1.20 1.44
N TRP A 30 -16.98 1.21 0.25
CA TRP A 30 -17.69 1.59 -0.98
C TRP A 30 -18.66 0.51 -1.47
N PRO A 31 -19.99 0.77 -1.45
CA PRO A 31 -20.96 -0.17 -1.98
C PRO A 31 -20.93 -0.17 -3.52
N GLY A 32 -20.92 -1.36 -4.13
CA GLY A 32 -21.30 -1.53 -5.55
C GLY A 32 -20.34 -1.01 -6.64
N ILE A 33 -19.12 -0.58 -6.32
CA ILE A 33 -18.12 -0.19 -7.33
C ILE A 33 -17.47 -1.44 -7.95
N ARG A 34 -17.76 -1.68 -9.24
CA ARG A 34 -17.10 -2.74 -10.03
C ARG A 34 -15.63 -2.36 -10.25
N GLY A 35 -14.72 -3.31 -10.06
CA GLY A 35 -13.27 -3.08 -10.18
C GLY A 35 -12.55 -2.72 -8.88
N LYS A 36 -13.27 -2.54 -7.75
CA LYS A 36 -12.66 -2.24 -6.44
C LYS A 36 -11.71 -3.33 -5.93
N GLY A 37 -11.90 -4.58 -6.35
CA GLY A 37 -11.05 -5.71 -5.96
C GLY A 37 -9.58 -5.52 -6.37
N TRP A 38 -9.31 -4.88 -7.52
CA TRP A 38 -7.94 -4.55 -7.93
C TRP A 38 -7.31 -3.50 -7.01
N LEU A 39 -8.08 -2.48 -6.61
CA LEU A 39 -7.65 -1.45 -5.69
C LEU A 39 -7.38 -2.03 -4.29
N VAL A 40 -8.26 -2.91 -3.80
CA VAL A 40 -8.08 -3.65 -2.55
C VAL A 40 -6.82 -4.51 -2.62
N GLY A 41 -6.64 -5.28 -3.70
CA GLY A 41 -5.44 -6.11 -3.88
C GLY A 41 -4.15 -5.30 -3.89
N ALA A 42 -4.13 -4.18 -4.63
CA ALA A 42 -2.98 -3.28 -4.67
C ALA A 42 -2.66 -2.69 -3.29
N LEU A 43 -3.69 -2.25 -2.54
CA LEU A 43 -3.52 -1.75 -1.18
C LEU A 43 -3.02 -2.83 -0.23
N LEU A 44 -3.52 -4.07 -0.33
CA LEU A 44 -3.06 -5.19 0.51
C LEU A 44 -1.61 -5.59 0.22
N VAL A 45 -1.21 -5.62 -1.05
CA VAL A 45 0.18 -5.92 -1.44
C VAL A 45 1.12 -4.85 -0.91
N THR A 46 0.73 -3.57 -1.07
CA THR A 46 1.53 -2.45 -0.57
C THR A 46 1.61 -2.46 0.95
N LEU A 47 0.47 -2.63 1.63
CA LEU A 47 0.39 -2.68 3.09
C LEU A 47 1.25 -3.82 3.66
N SER A 48 1.19 -5.00 3.04
CA SER A 48 2.01 -6.16 3.42
C SER A 48 3.51 -5.87 3.31
N ALA A 49 3.92 -5.17 2.26
CA ALA A 49 5.32 -4.78 2.07
C ALA A 49 5.79 -3.78 3.14
N GLU A 50 5.01 -2.70 3.38
CA GLU A 50 5.36 -1.67 4.36
C GLU A 50 5.32 -2.21 5.81
N LEU A 51 4.35 -3.07 6.13
CA LEU A 51 4.30 -3.78 7.42
C LEU A 51 5.49 -4.74 7.55
N GLY A 52 5.81 -5.50 6.51
CA GLY A 52 6.97 -6.39 6.49
C GLY A 52 8.27 -5.65 6.72
N SER A 53 8.47 -4.50 6.09
CA SER A 53 9.64 -3.63 6.30
C SER A 53 9.69 -3.08 7.73
N THR A 54 8.56 -2.70 8.30
CA THR A 54 8.48 -2.20 9.68
C THR A 54 8.80 -3.29 10.68
N VAL A 55 8.23 -4.49 10.50
CA VAL A 55 8.52 -5.65 11.34
C VAL A 55 9.99 -6.05 11.22
N LEU A 56 10.55 -6.07 10.00
CA LEU A 56 11.95 -6.39 9.77
C LEU A 56 12.88 -5.42 10.50
N GLN A 57 12.61 -4.10 10.41
CA GLN A 57 13.39 -3.09 11.13
C GLN A 57 13.30 -3.26 12.65
N GLN A 58 12.12 -3.58 13.19
CA GLN A 58 11.95 -3.83 14.63
C GLN A 58 12.68 -5.10 15.07
N LEU A 59 12.63 -6.16 14.27
CA LEU A 59 13.37 -7.39 14.52
C LEU A 59 14.88 -7.16 14.52
N ILE A 60 15.40 -6.40 13.55
CA ILE A 60 16.83 -6.02 13.50
C ILE A 60 17.23 -5.25 14.77
N ARG A 61 16.44 -4.24 15.17
CA ARG A 61 16.69 -3.46 16.39
C ARG A 61 16.68 -4.34 17.64
N LEU A 62 15.80 -5.34 17.69
CA LEU A 62 15.69 -6.27 18.83
C LEU A 62 16.85 -7.28 18.89
N TRP A 63 17.25 -7.84 17.74
CA TRP A 63 18.21 -8.95 17.67
C TRP A 63 19.67 -8.50 17.72
N PHE A 64 20.00 -7.35 17.13
CA PHE A 64 21.39 -6.90 16.97
C PHE A 64 21.76 -5.69 17.83
N GLY A 65 20.79 -5.17 18.61
CA GLY A 65 21.00 -4.01 19.47
C GLY A 65 21.39 -2.74 18.71
N PRO A 66 21.85 -1.70 19.42
CA PRO A 66 22.18 -0.41 18.81
C PRO A 66 23.46 -0.42 17.95
N GLU A 67 24.34 -1.41 18.12
CA GLU A 67 25.64 -1.44 17.43
C GLU A 67 25.62 -2.11 16.05
N GLN A 68 24.50 -2.74 15.64
CA GLN A 68 24.26 -3.30 14.29
C GLN A 68 25.46 -4.06 13.69
N ILE A 69 26.21 -4.80 14.50
CA ILE A 69 27.29 -5.63 14.01
C ILE A 69 26.66 -6.93 13.51
N MET A 70 26.39 -7.00 12.21
CA MET A 70 25.92 -8.20 11.53
C MET A 70 27.07 -8.95 10.88
N GLY A 71 27.03 -10.28 10.99
CA GLY A 71 27.91 -11.14 10.22
C GLY A 71 27.63 -11.02 8.72
N PRO A 72 28.59 -11.39 7.85
CA PRO A 72 28.43 -11.32 6.40
C PRO A 72 27.24 -12.15 5.89
N ASP A 73 26.96 -13.29 6.53
CA ASP A 73 25.83 -14.15 6.16
C ASP A 73 24.48 -13.50 6.53
N ASP A 74 24.35 -12.96 7.75
CA ASP A 74 23.15 -12.25 8.22
C ASP A 74 22.84 -11.02 7.35
N TYR A 75 23.89 -10.30 6.94
CA TYR A 75 23.77 -9.16 6.04
C TYR A 75 23.21 -9.56 4.67
N GLN A 76 23.62 -10.71 4.10
CA GLN A 76 23.07 -11.20 2.84
C GLN A 76 21.58 -11.51 2.94
N TYR A 77 21.14 -12.15 4.02
CA TYR A 77 19.71 -12.44 4.23
C TYR A 77 18.88 -11.17 4.37
N LEU A 78 19.38 -10.18 5.09
CA LEU A 78 18.70 -8.90 5.25
C LEU A 78 18.64 -8.09 3.98
N TRP A 79 19.71 -8.14 3.18
CA TRP A 79 19.74 -7.51 1.87
C TRP A 79 18.70 -8.14 0.94
N GLN A 80 18.62 -9.48 0.89
CA GLN A 80 17.61 -10.18 0.10
C GLN A 80 16.19 -9.86 0.58
N ALA A 81 15.94 -9.90 1.89
CA ALA A 81 14.65 -9.58 2.47
C ALA A 81 14.23 -8.13 2.15
N SER A 82 15.17 -7.19 2.25
CA SER A 82 14.95 -5.78 1.90
C SER A 82 14.66 -5.60 0.41
N PHE A 83 15.36 -6.33 -0.45
CA PHE A 83 15.12 -6.31 -1.89
C PHE A 83 13.73 -6.84 -2.25
N VAL A 84 13.32 -7.97 -1.65
CA VAL A 84 11.99 -8.56 -1.87
C VAL A 84 10.88 -7.61 -1.38
N LEU A 85 11.02 -7.07 -0.17
CA LEU A 85 10.04 -6.12 0.38
C LEU A 85 9.97 -4.82 -0.43
N GLY A 86 11.12 -4.31 -0.86
CA GLY A 86 11.20 -3.15 -1.75
C GLY A 86 10.53 -3.39 -3.10
N GLY A 87 10.80 -4.56 -3.71
CA GLY A 87 10.15 -4.99 -4.95
C GLY A 87 8.63 -5.15 -4.78
N LEU A 88 8.18 -5.71 -3.66
CA LEU A 88 6.76 -5.86 -3.36
C LEU A 88 6.06 -4.52 -3.14
N SER A 89 6.71 -3.56 -2.45
CA SER A 89 6.20 -2.18 -2.31
C SER A 89 6.08 -1.49 -3.67
N PHE A 90 7.09 -1.64 -4.53
CA PHE A 90 7.05 -1.08 -5.89
C PHE A 90 5.94 -1.71 -6.75
N LEU A 91 5.80 -3.04 -6.70
CA LEU A 91 4.73 -3.75 -7.40
C LEU A 91 3.35 -3.31 -6.90
N GLY A 92 3.17 -3.18 -5.58
CA GLY A 92 1.94 -2.68 -4.97
C GLY A 92 1.56 -1.28 -5.48
N LYS A 93 2.55 -0.36 -5.57
CA LYS A 93 2.36 0.99 -6.11
C LYS A 93 1.98 0.97 -7.60
N LEU A 94 2.64 0.14 -8.41
CA LEU A 94 2.25 -0.03 -9.82
C LEU A 94 0.83 -0.56 -9.97
N LEU A 95 0.47 -1.60 -9.20
CA LEU A 95 -0.87 -2.15 -9.17
C LEU A 95 -1.90 -1.10 -8.73
N PHE A 96 -1.53 -0.23 -7.78
CA PHE A 96 -2.40 0.85 -7.33
C PHE A 96 -2.71 1.83 -8.46
N VAL A 97 -1.68 2.28 -9.18
CA VAL A 97 -1.83 3.15 -10.36
C VAL A 97 -2.75 2.50 -11.40
N VAL A 98 -2.47 1.25 -11.78
CA VAL A 98 -3.31 0.49 -12.73
C VAL A 98 -4.75 0.37 -12.23
N SER A 99 -4.95 0.14 -10.94
CA SER A 99 -6.27 0.01 -10.33
C SER A 99 -7.06 1.32 -10.39
N VAL A 100 -6.41 2.47 -10.15
CA VAL A 100 -7.02 3.79 -10.27
C VAL A 100 -7.47 4.05 -11.72
N PHE A 101 -6.63 3.72 -12.71
CA PHE A 101 -7.01 3.84 -14.12
C PHE A 101 -8.21 2.95 -14.48
N ARG A 102 -8.23 1.70 -14.01
CA ARG A 102 -9.36 0.79 -14.23
C ARG A 102 -10.65 1.28 -13.57
N LEU A 103 -10.54 1.84 -12.36
CA LEU A 103 -11.69 2.38 -11.64
C LEU A 103 -12.25 3.62 -12.36
N ARG A 104 -11.38 4.50 -12.87
CA ARG A 104 -11.79 5.63 -13.72
C ARG A 104 -12.50 5.19 -15.00
N ALA A 105 -11.97 4.17 -15.69
CA ALA A 105 -12.59 3.60 -16.89
C ALA A 105 -13.97 2.97 -16.57
N GLY A 106 -14.06 2.24 -15.45
CA GLY A 106 -15.31 1.62 -14.99
C GLY A 106 -16.37 2.61 -14.50
N LEU A 107 -15.98 3.78 -13.99
CA LEU A 107 -16.92 4.86 -13.65
C LEU A 107 -17.46 5.54 -14.90
N ARG A 108 -16.63 5.81 -15.91
CA ARG A 108 -17.09 6.37 -17.19
C ARG A 108 -18.13 5.50 -17.89
N SER A 109 -17.95 4.16 -17.87
CA SER A 109 -18.90 3.25 -18.49
C SER A 109 -20.24 3.13 -17.74
N LYS A 110 -20.30 3.49 -16.45
CA LYS A 110 -21.58 3.54 -15.68
C LYS A 110 -22.34 4.86 -15.86
N VAL A 111 -21.65 5.97 -16.11
CA VAL A 111 -22.29 7.27 -16.37
C VAL A 111 -22.95 7.30 -17.76
N SER A 112 -22.36 6.62 -18.75
CA SER A 112 -22.88 6.58 -20.12
C SER A 112 -24.30 5.98 -20.27
N PRO A 113 -24.68 4.85 -19.65
CA PRO A 113 -26.04 4.32 -19.75
C PRO A 113 -27.07 5.10 -18.93
N MET A 114 -26.65 5.80 -17.87
CA MET A 114 -27.56 6.58 -17.02
C MET A 114 -28.06 7.86 -17.73
N LEU A 115 -27.24 8.41 -18.64
CA LEU A 115 -27.65 9.49 -19.55
C LEU A 115 -28.52 9.01 -20.71
N ALA A 116 -28.39 7.75 -21.13
CA ALA A 116 -29.23 7.18 -22.19
C ALA A 116 -30.63 6.76 -21.71
N GLY A 117 -30.77 6.35 -20.44
CA GLY A 117 -32.08 5.99 -19.86
C GLY A 117 -32.93 7.17 -19.38
N ALA A 118 -32.33 8.35 -19.18
CA ALA A 118 -33.06 9.58 -18.82
C ALA A 118 -33.72 10.27 -20.03
N GLY A 119 -33.44 9.81 -21.26
CA GLY A 119 -33.99 10.36 -22.50
C GLY A 119 -35.12 9.55 -23.15
N SER A 120 -35.53 8.40 -22.56
CA SER A 120 -36.54 7.52 -23.17
C SER A 120 -37.81 7.34 -22.32
N GLY A 121 -38.08 8.24 -21.38
CA GLY A 121 -39.26 8.23 -20.51
C GLY A 121 -40.27 9.32 -20.82
N GLY A 122 -40.36 9.75 -22.08
CA GLY A 122 -41.23 10.82 -22.52
C GLY A 122 -41.84 10.54 -23.88
N GLU A 123 -42.60 9.45 -23.99
CA GLU A 123 -43.73 9.27 -24.91
C GLU A 123 -44.77 8.35 -24.25
#